data_AF-A0A7X6CC52-F1
#
_entry.id   AF-A0A7X6CC52-F1
#
_cell.length_a   1.000
_cell.length_b   1.000
_cell.length_c   1.000
_cell.angle_alpha   90.00
_cell.angle_beta   90.00
_cell.angle_gamma   90.00
#
_symmetry.space_group_name_H-M   'P 1'
#
loop_
_entity.id
_entity.type
_entity.pdbx_description
1 polymer ?
#
loop_
_entity_poly.entity_id
_entity_poly.type
_entity_poly.pdbx_seq_one_letter_code
_entity_poly.pdbx_strand_id
1 'polypeptide(L)'
;MYDSDKRKLLSLLCHGAIFLSTLGLSIGVPIAVLLVSDDPVVKDNATEAINFHFNVWLYGTIILVLTVVTFGLAGFILAPIGYLLHWGLTIFAIFHIVSDPNQPYRYPFIFRLF
;
A
#
# COMPACT_ATOMS: atom_id res chain seq x y z
N MET A 1 3.55 -21.58 -16.45
CA MET A 1 4.05 -21.38 -15.07
C MET A 1 4.86 -20.09 -15.08
N TYR A 2 4.59 -19.15 -14.18
CA TYR A 2 5.30 -17.87 -14.12
C TYR A 2 6.61 -18.01 -13.33
N ASP A 3 7.55 -17.11 -13.59
CA ASP A 3 8.83 -17.05 -12.87
C ASP A 3 8.61 -16.58 -11.43
N SER A 4 9.01 -17.42 -10.46
CA SER A 4 8.81 -17.17 -9.03
C SER A 4 9.61 -15.98 -8.52
N ASP A 5 10.83 -15.78 -9.02
CA ASP A 5 11.70 -14.69 -8.57
C ASP A 5 11.20 -13.35 -9.11
N LYS A 6 10.80 -13.33 -10.39
CA LYS A 6 10.15 -12.15 -10.99
C LYS A 6 8.85 -11.81 -10.27
N ARG A 7 8.01 -12.80 -9.96
CA ARG A 7 6.75 -12.61 -9.21
C ARG A 7 7.01 -11.98 -7.84
N LYS A 8 7.95 -12.56 -7.09
CA LYS A 8 8.33 -12.08 -5.76
C LYS A 8 8.86 -10.65 -5.82
N LEU A 9 9.78 -10.37 -6.74
CA LEU A 9 10.37 -9.03 -6.92
C LEU A 9 9.31 -7.98 -7.25
N LEU A 10 8.47 -8.23 -8.26
CA LEU A 10 7.46 -7.27 -8.69
C LEU A 10 6.38 -7.03 -7.61
N SER A 11 5.97 -8.08 -6.90
CA SER A 11 5.02 -7.96 -5.79
C SER A 11 5.60 -7.17 -4.61
N LEU A 12 6.89 -7.37 -4.30
CA LEU A 12 7.60 -6.58 -3.30
C LEU A 12 7.73 -5.12 -3.71
N LEU A 13 8.01 -4.83 -4.99
CA LEU A 13 8.08 -3.46 -5.49
C LEU A 13 6.73 -2.75 -5.38
N CYS A 14 5.61 -3.44 -5.63
CA CYS A 14 4.28 -2.85 -5.50
C CYS A 14 4.00 -2.35 -4.08
N HIS A 15 4.23 -3.20 -3.07
CA HIS A 15 3.98 -2.84 -1.67
C HIS A 15 5.07 -1.93 -1.10
N GLY A 16 6.33 -2.14 -1.49
CA GLY A 16 7.47 -1.36 -1.01
C GLY A 16 7.54 0.06 -1.57
N ALA A 17 6.89 0.34 -2.71
CA ALA A 17 6.93 1.66 -3.34
C ALA A 17 6.46 2.79 -2.42
N ILE A 18 5.50 2.51 -1.53
CA ILE A 18 4.95 3.52 -0.62
C ILE A 18 5.97 4.10 0.36
N PHE A 19 7.09 3.42 0.62
CA PHE A 19 8.19 3.96 1.42
C PHE A 19 8.98 5.08 0.71
N LEU A 20 8.98 5.11 -0.63
CA LEU A 20 9.73 6.11 -1.40
C LEU A 20 9.08 7.49 -1.32
N SER A 21 7.75 7.53 -1.30
CA SER A 21 6.97 8.76 -1.21
C SER A 21 5.55 8.41 -0.83
N THR A 22 4.95 9.16 0.09
CA THR A 22 3.51 9.08 0.31
C THR A 22 2.71 10.02 -0.59
N LEU A 23 3.37 10.92 -1.35
CA LEU A 23 2.75 12.06 -2.04
C LEU A 23 2.70 11.93 -3.59
N GLY A 24 2.60 10.71 -4.12
CA GLY A 24 2.10 10.51 -5.49
C GLY A 24 3.05 9.82 -6.47
N LEU A 25 4.37 10.02 -6.37
CA LEU A 25 5.30 9.38 -7.31
C LEU A 25 5.38 7.85 -7.13
N SER A 26 5.22 7.38 -5.90
CA SER A 26 5.31 5.97 -5.53
C SER A 26 4.19 5.10 -6.09
N ILE A 27 2.96 5.61 -6.19
CA ILE A 27 1.83 4.85 -6.75
C ILE A 27 2.04 4.51 -8.24
N GLY A 28 2.92 5.26 -8.91
CA GLY A 28 3.31 4.98 -10.29
C GLY A 28 3.96 3.60 -10.45
N VAL A 29 4.64 3.09 -9.41
CA VAL A 29 5.27 1.76 -9.45
C VAL A 29 4.23 0.64 -9.56
N PRO A 30 3.26 0.47 -8.63
CA PRO A 30 2.26 -0.57 -8.78
C PRO A 30 1.36 -0.35 -10.01
N ILE A 31 1.09 0.89 -10.44
CA ILE A 31 0.39 1.16 -11.70
C ILE A 31 1.17 0.61 -12.90
N ALA A 32 2.46 0.94 -13.00
CA ALA A 32 3.30 0.45 -14.09
C ALA A 32 3.39 -1.08 -14.08
N VAL A 33 3.54 -1.70 -12.89
CA VAL A 33 3.57 -3.16 -12.74
C VAL A 33 2.23 -3.79 -13.17
N LEU A 34 1.09 -3.20 -12.80
CA LEU A 34 -0.24 -3.69 -13.19
C LEU A 34 -0.43 -3.69 -14.71
N LEU A 35 0.11 -2.68 -15.40
CA LEU A 35 -0.01 -2.52 -16.85
C LEU A 35 0.94 -3.44 -17.64
N VAL A 36 2.13 -3.75 -17.10
CA VAL A 36 3.19 -4.48 -17.81
C VAL A 36 3.25 -5.98 -17.44
N SER A 37 2.73 -6.38 -16.28
CA SER A 37 2.77 -7.78 -15.84
C SER A 37 1.63 -8.62 -16.40
N ASP A 38 1.97 -9.80 -16.92
CA ASP A 38 1.01 -10.85 -17.31
C ASP A 38 0.72 -11.83 -16.17
N ASP A 39 1.44 -11.75 -15.04
CA ASP A 39 1.26 -12.66 -13.92
C ASP A 39 0.07 -12.23 -13.04
N PRO A 40 -0.99 -13.05 -12.92
CA PRO A 40 -2.19 -12.68 -12.17
C PRO A 40 -1.90 -12.39 -10.69
N VAL A 41 -0.94 -13.08 -10.06
CA VAL A 41 -0.58 -12.83 -8.65
C VAL A 41 0.08 -11.46 -8.49
N VAL A 42 0.91 -11.08 -9.45
CA VAL A 42 1.55 -9.76 -9.47
C VAL A 42 0.51 -8.67 -9.72
N LYS A 43 -0.45 -8.89 -10.63
CA LYS A 43 -1.53 -7.93 -10.91
C LYS A 43 -2.44 -7.74 -9.71
N ASP A 44 -2.76 -8.80 -8.98
CA ASP A 44 -3.54 -8.72 -7.74
C ASP A 44 -2.80 -7.92 -6.66
N ASN A 45 -1.50 -8.18 -6.47
CA ASN A 45 -0.67 -7.40 -5.54
C ASN A 45 -0.56 -5.93 -5.94
N ALA A 46 -0.39 -5.66 -7.24
CA ALA A 46 -0.34 -4.29 -7.77
C ALA A 46 -1.66 -3.55 -7.54
N THR A 47 -2.79 -4.18 -7.82
CA THR A 47 -4.13 -3.62 -7.60
C THR A 47 -4.39 -3.36 -6.12
N GLU A 48 -4.02 -4.30 -5.26
CA GLU A 48 -4.15 -4.12 -3.81
C GLU A 48 -3.26 -2.97 -3.30
N ALA A 49 -2.01 -2.86 -3.77
CA ALA A 49 -1.13 -1.77 -3.42
C ALA A 49 -1.68 -0.40 -3.87
N ILE A 50 -2.25 -0.32 -5.09
CA ILE A 50 -2.94 0.89 -5.58
C ILE A 50 -4.08 1.26 -4.63
N ASN A 51 -4.96 0.31 -4.30
CA ASN A 51 -6.05 0.51 -3.34
C ASN A 51 -5.49 1.03 -1.99
N PHE A 52 -4.39 0.47 -1.50
CA PHE A 52 -3.77 0.91 -0.25
C PHE A 52 -3.25 2.36 -0.30
N HIS A 53 -2.59 2.77 -1.39
CA HIS A 53 -2.17 4.18 -1.58
C HIS A 53 -3.35 5.15 -1.48
N PHE A 54 -4.46 4.86 -2.15
CA PHE A 54 -5.66 5.69 -2.08
C PHE A 54 -6.23 5.76 -0.66
N ASN A 55 -6.23 4.65 0.08
CA ASN A 55 -6.70 4.63 1.46
C ASN A 55 -5.79 5.45 2.38
N VAL A 56 -4.46 5.36 2.20
CA VAL A 56 -3.51 6.20 2.95
C VAL A 56 -3.76 7.68 2.70
N TRP A 57 -4.04 8.09 1.45
CA TRP A 57 -4.41 9.48 1.14
C TRP A 57 -5.75 9.89 1.73
N LEU A 58 -6.76 9.02 1.65
CA LEU A 58 -8.08 9.27 2.20
C LEU A 58 -8.01 9.47 3.72
N TYR A 59 -7.43 8.51 4.45
CA TYR A 59 -7.27 8.59 5.89
C TYR A 59 -6.37 9.74 6.30
N GLY A 60 -5.26 9.98 5.58
CA GLY A 60 -4.38 11.12 5.80
C GLY A 60 -5.12 12.46 5.66
N THR A 61 -5.97 12.58 4.65
CA THR A 61 -6.80 13.78 4.43
C THR A 61 -7.82 13.97 5.55
N ILE A 62 -8.50 12.90 5.98
CA ILE A 62 -9.44 12.95 7.11
C ILE A 62 -8.73 13.40 8.39
N ILE A 63 -7.57 12.81 8.70
CA ILE A 63 -6.76 13.18 9.87
C ILE A 63 -6.33 14.65 9.77
N LEU A 64 -5.90 15.12 8.59
CA LEU A 64 -5.52 16.52 8.38
C LEU A 64 -6.68 17.48 8.65
N VAL A 65 -7.86 17.21 8.09
CA VAL A 65 -9.05 18.05 8.30
C VAL A 65 -9.43 18.07 9.78
N LEU A 66 -9.46 16.92 10.45
CA LEU A 66 -9.73 16.84 11.89
C LEU A 66 -8.68 17.60 12.71
N THR A 67 -7.41 17.53 12.32
CA THR A 67 -6.33 18.28 12.95
C THR A 67 -6.59 19.77 12.86
N VAL A 68 -6.93 20.29 11.69
CA VAL A 68 -7.21 21.72 11.49
C VAL A 68 -8.43 22.16 12.31
N VAL A 69 -9.54 21.42 12.25
CA VAL A 69 -10.80 21.77 12.94
C VAL A 69 -10.65 21.73 14.48
N THR A 70 -9.80 20.84 14.99
CA THR A 70 -9.54 20.69 16.44
C THR A 70 -8.30 21.44 16.93
N PHE A 71 -7.76 22.36 16.14
CA PHE A 71 -6.55 23.13 16.47
C PHE A 71 -5.35 22.26 16.87
N GLY A 72 -5.18 21.12 16.22
CA GLY A 72 -4.07 20.20 16.42
C GLY A 72 -4.36 18.99 17.31
N LEU A 73 -5.42 19.02 18.12
CA LEU A 73 -5.67 17.99 19.14
C LEU A 73 -5.91 16.60 18.54
N ALA A 74 -6.76 16.49 17.52
CA ALA A 74 -7.03 15.21 16.87
C ALA A 74 -5.78 14.67 16.15
N GLY A 75 -5.00 15.54 15.51
CA GLY A 75 -3.77 15.15 14.81
C GLY A 75 -2.71 14.58 15.75
N PHE A 76 -2.58 15.17 16.95
CA PHE A 76 -1.65 14.69 17.97
C PHE A 76 -1.87 13.22 18.34
N ILE A 77 -3.11 12.75 18.31
CA ILE A 77 -3.47 11.37 18.65
C ILE A 77 -3.53 10.50 17.39
N LEU A 78 -4.24 10.95 16.35
CA LEU A 78 -4.56 10.13 15.18
C LEU A 78 -3.39 9.99 14.21
N ALA A 79 -2.55 11.02 14.04
CA ALA A 79 -1.45 10.95 13.08
C ALA A 79 -0.40 9.89 13.44
N PRO A 80 0.06 9.76 14.71
CA PRO A 80 0.94 8.66 15.10
C PRO A 80 0.32 7.28 14.88
N ILE A 81 -0.96 7.10 15.20
CA ILE A 81 -1.67 5.83 15.00
C ILE A 81 -1.76 5.50 13.51
N GLY A 82 -2.16 6.47 12.69
CA GLY A 82 -2.24 6.31 11.24
C GLY A 82 -0.89 5.96 10.63
N TYR A 83 0.19 6.60 11.09
CA TYR A 83 1.55 6.30 10.66
C TYR A 83 1.97 4.87 11.02
N LEU A 84 1.72 4.44 12.26
CA LEU A 84 2.03 3.08 12.73
C LEU A 84 1.24 2.03 11.94
N LEU A 85 -0.05 2.24 11.69
CA LEU A 85 -0.87 1.34 10.89
C LEU A 85 -0.36 1.28 9.45
N HIS A 86 -0.09 2.43 8.83
CA HIS A 86 0.43 2.50 7.48
C HIS A 86 1.76 1.72 7.34
N TRP A 87 2.74 1.98 8.20
CA TRP A 87 4.03 1.29 8.16
C TRP A 87 3.92 -0.19 8.52
N GLY A 88 3.22 -0.51 9.60
CA GLY A 88 3.06 -1.89 10.07
C GLY A 88 2.40 -2.79 9.03
N LEU A 89 1.33 -2.31 8.39
CA LEU A 89 0.66 -3.05 7.34
C LEU A 89 1.54 -3.25 6.10
N THR A 90 2.31 -2.22 5.71
CA THR A 90 3.24 -2.33 4.57
C THR A 90 4.34 -3.36 4.85
N ILE A 91 4.87 -3.37 6.06
CA ILE A 91 5.86 -4.35 6.52
C ILE A 91 5.25 -5.77 6.49
N PHE A 92 4.02 -5.95 6.96
CA PHE A 92 3.35 -7.25 6.89
C PHE A 92 3.10 -7.72 5.46
N ALA A 93 2.77 -6.83 4.53
CA ALA A 93 2.66 -7.16 3.12
C ALA A 93 3.98 -7.71 2.58
N ILE A 94 5.10 -7.05 2.88
CA ILE A 94 6.44 -7.51 2.49
C ILE A 94 6.74 -8.89 3.07
N PHE A 95 6.53 -9.08 4.37
CA PHE A 95 6.76 -10.39 5.01
C PHE A 95 5.92 -11.49 4.35
N HIS A 96 4.64 -11.23 4.09
CA HIS A 96 3.77 -12.20 3.43
C HIS A 96 4.31 -12.62 2.06
N ILE A 97 4.71 -11.68 1.21
CA ILE A 97 5.27 -11.97 -0.12
C ILE A 97 6.61 -12.71 -0.04
N VAL A 98 7.42 -12.42 0.99
CA VAL A 98 8.68 -13.15 1.21
C VAL A 98 8.40 -14.62 1.58
N SER A 99 7.38 -14.87 2.41
CA SER A 99 7.01 -16.18 2.93
C SER A 99 6.25 -17.04 1.91
N ASP A 100 5.28 -16.46 1.19
CA ASP A 100 4.50 -17.16 0.17
C ASP A 100 4.26 -16.24 -1.05
N PRO A 101 5.16 -16.25 -2.04
CA PRO A 101 5.03 -15.39 -3.21
C PRO A 101 3.90 -15.81 -4.15
N ASN A 102 3.26 -16.98 -3.95
CA ASN A 102 2.19 -17.46 -4.81
C ASN A 102 0.80 -16.95 -4.39
N GLN A 103 0.70 -16.37 -3.20
CA GLN A 103 -0.51 -15.76 -2.66
C GLN A 103 -0.39 -14.24 -2.71
N PRO A 104 -1.38 -13.51 -3.27
CA PRO A 104 -1.39 -12.06 -3.19
C PRO A 104 -1.74 -11.60 -1.76
N TYR A 105 -1.06 -10.55 -1.29
CA TYR A 105 -1.39 -9.95 0.00
C TYR A 105 -2.67 -9.11 -0.10
N ARG A 106 -3.49 -9.12 0.96
CA ARG A 106 -4.70 -8.30 1.08
C ARG A 106 -4.64 -7.46 2.35
N TYR A 107 -4.68 -6.14 2.20
CA TYR A 107 -4.67 -5.22 3.33
C TYR A 107 -6.01 -5.28 4.08
N PRO A 108 -5.99 -5.31 5.43
CA PRO A 108 -7.19 -5.10 6.23
C PRO A 108 -7.56 -3.61 6.25
N PHE A 109 -8.80 -3.31 6.61
CA PHE A 109 -9.28 -1.93 6.89
C PHE A 109 -9.18 -0.93 5.72
N ILE A 110 -9.18 -1.42 4.48
CA ILE A 110 -9.18 -0.58 3.29
C ILE A 110 -10.42 -0.76 2.43
N PHE A 111 -10.78 0.31 1.72
CA PHE A 111 -11.73 0.26 0.61
C PHE A 111 -11.02 -0.24 -0.66
N ARG A 112 -11.63 -1.20 -1.35
CA ARG A 112 -11.16 -1.71 -2.67
C ARG A 112 -11.99 -1.04 -3.75
N LEU A 113 -11.37 -0.10 -4.45
CA LEU A 113 -12.00 0.73 -5.49
C LEU A 113 -11.74 0.16 -6.90
N PHE A 114 -10.67 -0.62 -7.03
CA PHE A 114 -10.24 -1.31 -8.25
C PHE A 114 -10.20 -2.81 -8.02
#